data_AF-A0A5E3WZJ1-F1
#
_entry.id   AF-A0A5E3WZJ1-F1
#
_cell.length_a   1.000
_cell.length_b   1.000
_cell.length_c   1.000
_cell.angle_alpha   90.00
_cell.angle_beta   90.00
_cell.angle_gamma   90.00
#
_symmetry.space_group_name_H-M   'P 1'
#
loop_
_entity.id
_entity.type
_entity.pdbx_description
1 polymer ?
#
loop_
_entity_poly.entity_id
_entity_poly.type
_entity_poly.pdbx_seq_one_letter_code
_entity_poly.pdbx_strand_id
1 'polypeptide(L)'
;MRLSSVPIAFATCLGAAEGAILDKRNATECSEALQSMSFYDRPFVFPLFYSCTTILGDSIEAKENPWVHKECVAAAVAASIPMLHDGLSCLIGTTDAVALPAASAWPSLDYNVYASIIGSCAWDEGGCPITKQNFIDLIYSTISQEDGPYPKSATILIDRYLKPIFSWTGFDLEDGIPYLNFNDYLHYAPYINHCDTAIQCDT
;
A
#
# COMPACT_ATOMS: atom_id res chain seq x y z
N MET A 1 30.22 -55.39 -33.44
CA MET A 1 30.56 -53.96 -33.36
C MET A 1 29.37 -53.25 -32.71
N ARG A 2 29.45 -52.95 -31.41
CA ARG A 2 28.37 -52.31 -30.65
C ARG A 2 28.58 -50.80 -30.72
N LEU A 3 27.64 -50.06 -31.32
CA LEU A 3 27.60 -48.60 -31.28
C LEU A 3 26.77 -48.20 -30.06
N SER A 4 27.44 -47.66 -29.03
CA SER A 4 26.80 -47.05 -27.87
C SER A 4 26.34 -45.64 -28.25
N SER A 5 25.05 -45.38 -28.07
CA SER A 5 24.45 -44.04 -28.15
C SER A 5 24.73 -43.26 -26.86
N VAL A 6 25.25 -42.04 -26.99
CA VAL A 6 25.40 -41.08 -25.89
C VAL A 6 24.21 -40.11 -25.94
N PRO A 7 23.38 -39.98 -24.89
CA PRO A 7 22.43 -38.88 -24.81
C PRO A 7 23.12 -37.61 -24.30
N ILE A 8 22.95 -36.51 -25.03
CA ILE A 8 23.32 -35.15 -24.60
C ILE A 8 22.21 -34.63 -23.69
N ALA A 9 22.52 -34.39 -22.42
CA ALA A 9 21.64 -33.69 -21.50
C ALA A 9 21.72 -32.18 -21.76
N PHE A 10 20.64 -31.59 -22.29
CA PHE A 10 20.45 -30.13 -22.24
C PHE A 10 19.90 -29.78 -20.85
N ALA A 11 20.79 -29.34 -19.95
CA ALA A 11 20.39 -28.77 -18.67
C ALA A 11 19.88 -27.33 -18.88
N THR A 12 18.67 -27.08 -18.41
CA THR A 12 17.94 -25.80 -18.49
C THR A 12 18.57 -24.73 -17.58
N CYS A 13 19.20 -23.71 -18.17
CA CYS A 13 19.69 -22.52 -17.44
C CYS A 13 18.68 -21.35 -17.41
N LEU A 14 17.43 -21.52 -17.87
CA LEU A 14 16.49 -20.39 -18.01
C LEU A 14 15.99 -19.81 -16.67
N GLY A 15 15.88 -20.60 -15.60
CA GLY A 15 15.27 -20.13 -14.34
C GLY A 15 16.10 -19.12 -13.54
N ALA A 16 17.44 -19.15 -13.64
CA ALA A 16 18.30 -18.25 -12.87
C ALA A 16 18.32 -16.81 -13.43
N ALA A 17 18.16 -16.66 -14.75
CA ALA A 17 18.12 -15.35 -15.39
C ALA A 17 16.78 -14.64 -15.13
N GLU A 18 15.67 -15.37 -15.11
CA GLU A 18 14.34 -14.83 -14.81
C GLU A 18 14.22 -14.36 -13.36
N GLY A 19 14.75 -15.12 -12.40
CA GLY A 19 14.84 -14.69 -11.00
C GLY A 19 15.65 -13.41 -10.82
N ALA A 20 16.84 -13.32 -11.43
CA ALA A 20 17.69 -12.14 -11.33
C ALA A 20 17.10 -10.88 -12.00
N ILE A 21 16.23 -11.02 -13.00
CA ILE A 21 15.51 -9.90 -13.61
C ILE A 21 14.38 -9.43 -12.67
N LEU A 22 13.65 -10.38 -12.09
CA LEU A 22 12.58 -10.09 -11.14
C LEU A 22 13.10 -9.35 -9.91
N ASP A 23 14.21 -9.82 -9.33
CA ASP A 23 14.83 -9.19 -8.16
C ASP A 23 15.26 -7.74 -8.46
N LYS A 24 15.86 -7.48 -9.64
CA LYS A 24 16.25 -6.13 -10.06
C LYS A 24 15.04 -5.21 -10.28
N ARG A 25 13.96 -5.75 -10.85
CA ARG A 25 12.73 -4.97 -11.07
C ARG A 25 12.13 -4.57 -9.73
N ASN A 26 11.96 -5.53 -8.82
CA ASN A 26 11.40 -5.27 -7.49
C ASN A 26 12.27 -4.27 -6.71
N ALA A 27 13.59 -4.36 -6.79
CA ALA A 27 14.49 -3.40 -6.15
C ALA A 27 14.34 -1.97 -6.72
N THR A 28 14.05 -1.85 -8.02
CA THR A 28 13.80 -0.56 -8.66
C THR A 28 12.45 0.02 -8.22
N GLU A 29 11.39 -0.78 -8.29
CA GLU A 29 10.02 -0.41 -7.87
C GLU A 29 9.99 -0.01 -6.39
N CYS A 30 10.65 -0.79 -5.53
CA CYS A 30 10.90 -0.46 -4.13
C CYS A 30 11.55 0.93 -3.96
N SER A 31 12.70 1.16 -4.61
CA SER A 31 13.44 2.42 -4.46
C SER A 31 12.63 3.62 -4.93
N GLU A 32 11.92 3.51 -6.06
CA GLU A 32 11.07 4.56 -6.60
C GLU A 32 9.88 4.87 -5.69
N ALA A 33 9.25 3.84 -5.11
CA ALA A 33 8.18 4.01 -4.15
C ALA A 33 8.64 4.74 -2.88
N LEU A 34 9.79 4.33 -2.30
CA LEU A 34 10.36 5.00 -1.12
C LEU A 34 10.71 6.46 -1.41
N GLN A 35 11.31 6.74 -2.56
CA GLN A 35 11.63 8.10 -2.98
C GLN A 35 10.36 8.94 -3.11
N SER A 36 9.34 8.42 -3.78
CA SER A 36 8.07 9.12 -3.98
C SER A 36 7.38 9.44 -2.65
N MET A 37 7.30 8.48 -1.72
CA MET A 37 6.69 8.71 -0.41
C MET A 37 7.49 9.71 0.45
N SER A 38 8.79 9.86 0.20
CA SER A 38 9.69 10.76 0.93
C SER A 38 9.70 12.20 0.40
N PHE A 39 8.90 12.54 -0.63
CA PHE A 39 8.85 13.90 -1.14
C PHE A 39 8.37 14.90 -0.06
N TYR A 40 9.12 16.00 0.06
CA TYR A 40 8.91 17.03 1.09
C TYR A 40 7.54 17.71 1.04
N ASP A 41 6.90 17.73 -0.14
CA ASP A 41 5.58 18.33 -0.32
C ASP A 41 4.45 17.50 0.31
N ARG A 42 4.72 16.23 0.62
CA ARG A 42 3.84 15.24 1.24
C ARG A 42 4.48 14.65 2.51
N PRO A 43 4.86 15.48 3.49
CA PRO A 43 5.82 15.10 4.52
C PRO A 43 5.30 14.00 5.46
N PHE A 44 3.97 13.81 5.52
CA PHE A 44 3.31 12.82 6.38
C PHE A 44 3.19 11.42 5.75
N VAL A 45 3.43 11.28 4.44
CA VAL A 45 3.22 10.00 3.74
C VAL A 45 4.25 8.95 4.16
N PHE A 46 5.55 9.30 4.12
CA PHE A 46 6.60 8.37 4.54
C PHE A 46 6.48 7.92 6.00
N PRO A 47 6.20 8.78 7.00
CA PRO A 47 5.94 8.34 8.37
C PRO A 47 4.83 7.28 8.49
N LEU A 48 3.70 7.46 7.78
CA LEU A 48 2.62 6.47 7.78
C LEU A 48 3.08 5.12 7.18
N PHE A 49 3.79 5.18 6.06
CA PHE A 49 4.38 4.01 5.45
C PHE A 49 5.41 3.33 6.37
N TYR A 50 6.25 4.11 7.04
CA TYR A 50 7.24 3.62 7.99
C TYR A 50 6.58 2.88 9.15
N SER A 51 5.47 3.41 9.68
CA SER A 51 4.65 2.73 10.70
C SER A 51 4.19 1.34 10.23
N CYS A 52 3.64 1.27 9.01
CA CYS A 52 3.22 0.01 8.39
C CYS A 52 4.37 -0.98 8.20
N THR A 53 5.49 -0.54 7.62
CA THR A 53 6.63 -1.45 7.42
C THR A 53 7.21 -1.97 8.73
N THR A 54 7.28 -1.11 9.75
CA THR A 54 7.84 -1.47 11.06
C THR A 54 7.00 -2.54 11.75
N ILE A 55 5.67 -2.45 11.68
CA ILE A 55 4.79 -3.45 12.30
C ILE A 55 4.80 -4.80 11.55
N LEU A 56 5.01 -4.78 10.23
CA LEU A 56 5.11 -5.99 9.41
C LEU A 56 6.50 -6.65 9.49
N GLY A 57 7.55 -5.87 9.69
CA GLY A 57 8.94 -6.33 9.62
C GLY A 57 9.33 -6.83 8.22
N ASP A 58 10.35 -7.68 8.16
CA ASP A 58 10.85 -8.28 6.91
C ASP A 58 10.17 -9.62 6.55
N SER A 59 9.10 -9.99 7.26
CA SER A 59 8.35 -11.21 6.94
C SER A 59 7.57 -11.05 5.64
N ILE A 60 7.84 -11.91 4.65
CA ILE A 60 7.06 -11.94 3.39
C ILE A 60 5.59 -12.22 3.70
N GLU A 61 5.30 -13.19 4.57
CA GLU A 61 3.92 -13.55 4.94
C GLU A 61 3.16 -12.38 5.58
N ALA A 62 3.83 -11.56 6.39
CA ALA A 62 3.21 -10.37 6.96
C ALA A 62 2.92 -9.32 5.88
N LYS A 63 3.86 -9.11 4.96
CA LYS A 63 3.72 -8.18 3.82
C LYS A 63 2.68 -8.60 2.80
N GLU A 64 2.34 -9.89 2.73
CA GLU A 64 1.25 -10.45 1.93
C GLU A 64 -0.13 -10.27 2.59
N ASN A 65 -0.18 -9.81 3.84
CA ASN A 65 -1.42 -9.51 4.55
C ASN A 65 -1.33 -8.20 5.36
N PRO A 66 -1.11 -7.05 4.71
CA PRO A 66 -0.94 -5.78 5.41
C PRO A 66 -2.23 -5.30 6.09
N TRP A 67 -3.39 -5.81 5.67
CA TRP A 67 -4.69 -5.32 6.14
C TRP A 67 -5.14 -5.85 7.50
N VAL A 68 -4.27 -6.59 8.20
CA VAL A 68 -4.43 -6.90 9.62
C VAL A 68 -3.93 -5.79 10.54
N HIS A 69 -3.37 -4.71 9.98
CA HIS A 69 -2.86 -3.55 10.72
C HIS A 69 -3.46 -2.23 10.20
N LYS A 70 -3.98 -1.40 11.12
CA LYS A 70 -4.58 -0.10 10.77
C LYS A 70 -3.54 0.88 10.23
N GLU A 71 -2.29 0.74 10.65
CA GLU A 71 -1.15 1.55 10.22
C GLU A 71 -0.93 1.39 8.71
N CYS A 72 -1.09 0.17 8.19
CA CYS A 72 -1.02 -0.13 6.77
C CYS A 72 -2.23 0.39 5.98
N VAL A 73 -3.41 0.42 6.59
CA VAL A 73 -4.59 1.08 6.00
C VAL A 73 -4.35 2.60 5.89
N ALA A 74 -3.79 3.22 6.93
CA ALA A 74 -3.43 4.64 6.91
C ALA A 74 -2.39 4.94 5.81
N ALA A 75 -1.35 4.09 5.69
CA ALA A 75 -0.35 4.18 4.64
C ALA A 75 -0.98 4.04 3.23
N ALA A 76 -1.88 3.09 3.03
CA ALA A 76 -2.58 2.87 1.76
C ALA A 76 -3.38 4.09 1.29
N VAL A 77 -4.08 4.73 2.25
CA VAL A 77 -4.85 5.96 2.01
C VAL A 77 -3.92 7.13 1.63
N ALA A 78 -2.71 7.18 2.16
CA ALA A 78 -1.75 8.26 1.94
C ALA A 78 -0.87 8.07 0.68
N ALA A 79 -0.56 6.83 0.30
CA ALA A 79 0.41 6.52 -0.75
C ALA A 79 -0.22 6.09 -2.09
N SER A 80 -1.48 5.65 -2.13
CA SER A 80 -2.05 4.81 -3.21
C SER A 80 -1.56 3.37 -3.18
N ILE A 81 -2.36 2.45 -3.75
CA ILE A 81 -2.14 1.01 -3.61
C ILE A 81 -0.89 0.50 -4.32
N PRO A 82 -0.61 0.87 -5.59
CA PRO A 82 0.62 0.42 -6.24
C PRO A 82 1.87 0.92 -5.52
N MET A 83 1.88 2.18 -5.08
CA MET A 83 3.04 2.74 -4.36
C MET A 83 3.25 2.08 -2.98
N LEU A 84 2.17 1.78 -2.25
CA LEU A 84 2.28 1.00 -1.02
C LEU A 84 2.82 -0.40 -1.29
N HIS A 85 2.27 -1.10 -2.28
CA HIS A 85 2.71 -2.45 -2.66
C HIS A 85 4.21 -2.48 -3.00
N ASP A 86 4.64 -1.58 -3.87
CA ASP A 86 6.02 -1.52 -4.30
C ASP A 86 6.94 -1.15 -3.14
N GLY A 87 6.51 -0.24 -2.26
CA GLY A 87 7.22 0.08 -1.02
C GLY A 87 7.33 -1.12 -0.07
N LEU A 88 6.26 -1.91 0.12
CA LEU A 88 6.28 -3.09 0.99
C LEU A 88 7.25 -4.17 0.48
N SER A 89 7.56 -4.20 -0.81
CA SER A 89 8.57 -5.10 -1.36
C SER A 89 9.98 -4.85 -0.78
N CYS A 90 10.26 -3.65 -0.27
CA CYS A 90 11.56 -3.29 0.32
C CYS A 90 11.84 -4.02 1.63
N LEU A 91 13.05 -4.56 1.80
CA LEU A 91 13.54 -4.99 3.12
C LEU A 91 14.02 -3.78 3.94
N ILE A 92 13.65 -3.74 5.22
CA ILE A 92 13.83 -2.59 6.10
C ILE A 92 15.32 -2.27 6.26
N GLY A 93 15.70 -1.01 6.03
CA GLY A 93 17.08 -0.54 6.19
C GLY A 93 18.05 -1.03 5.10
N THR A 94 17.53 -1.58 4.00
CA THR A 94 18.32 -2.05 2.86
C THR A 94 17.76 -1.53 1.52
N THR A 95 18.44 -1.84 0.43
CA THR A 95 17.95 -1.65 -0.95
C THR A 95 17.49 -2.97 -1.58
N ASP A 96 17.49 -4.05 -0.81
CA ASP A 96 17.05 -5.36 -1.28
C ASP A 96 15.52 -5.41 -1.26
N ALA A 97 14.94 -6.14 -2.20
CA ALA A 97 13.50 -6.28 -2.33
C ALA A 97 13.08 -7.75 -2.46
N VAL A 98 11.88 -8.05 -2.01
CA VAL A 98 11.24 -9.36 -2.15
C VAL A 98 10.11 -9.29 -3.16
N ALA A 99 9.86 -10.39 -3.86
CA ALA A 99 8.67 -10.48 -4.71
C ALA A 99 7.42 -10.63 -3.82
N LEU A 100 6.42 -9.78 -4.03
CA LEU A 100 5.09 -9.91 -3.45
C LEU A 100 4.09 -10.27 -4.55
N PRO A 101 3.02 -11.02 -4.24
CA PRO A 101 1.90 -11.17 -5.15
C PRO A 101 1.20 -9.81 -5.32
N ALA A 102 0.55 -9.62 -6.46
CA ALA A 102 -0.22 -8.41 -6.72
C ALA A 102 -1.20 -8.11 -5.58
N ALA A 103 -1.40 -6.83 -5.26
CA ALA A 103 -2.30 -6.40 -4.17
C ALA A 103 -3.72 -7.00 -4.27
N SER A 104 -4.20 -7.28 -5.49
CA SER A 104 -5.48 -7.95 -5.74
C SER A 104 -5.59 -9.38 -5.20
N ALA A 105 -4.46 -10.02 -4.89
CA ALA A 105 -4.38 -11.37 -4.35
C ALA A 105 -4.20 -11.41 -2.83
N TRP A 106 -4.02 -10.26 -2.18
CA TRP A 106 -3.95 -10.19 -0.73
C TRP A 106 -5.30 -10.54 -0.08
N PRO A 107 -5.32 -11.02 1.18
CA PRO A 107 -6.56 -11.27 1.90
C PRO A 107 -7.41 -10.00 2.02
N SER A 108 -8.72 -10.12 2.26
CA SER A 108 -9.55 -8.96 2.57
C SER A 108 -9.10 -8.22 3.83
N LEU A 109 -9.45 -6.93 3.91
CA LEU A 109 -9.32 -6.11 5.11
C LEU A 109 -9.87 -6.83 6.33
N ASP A 110 -9.06 -6.98 7.38
CA ASP A 110 -9.56 -7.60 8.60
C ASP A 110 -10.72 -6.77 9.17
N TYR A 111 -11.85 -7.43 9.44
CA TYR A 111 -13.06 -6.72 9.83
C TYR A 111 -12.92 -6.04 11.20
N ASN A 112 -12.03 -6.52 12.09
CA ASN A 112 -11.72 -5.83 13.34
C ASN A 112 -10.88 -4.57 13.08
N VAL A 113 -9.99 -4.58 12.09
CA VAL A 113 -9.29 -3.37 11.65
C VAL A 113 -10.29 -2.36 11.09
N TYR A 114 -11.20 -2.80 10.21
CA TYR A 114 -12.29 -1.95 9.72
C TYR A 114 -13.13 -1.36 10.87
N ALA A 115 -13.56 -2.21 11.82
CA ALA A 115 -14.31 -1.78 12.99
C ALA A 115 -13.50 -0.83 13.90
N SER A 116 -12.18 -0.98 13.98
CA SER A 116 -11.32 -0.05 14.74
C SER A 116 -11.27 1.36 14.15
N ILE A 117 -11.57 1.51 12.86
CA ILE A 117 -11.56 2.79 12.14
C ILE A 117 -12.91 3.52 12.29
N ILE A 118 -14.02 2.78 12.18
CA ILE A 118 -15.37 3.37 12.15
C ILE A 118 -16.11 3.29 13.49
N GLY A 119 -15.61 2.47 14.42
CA GLY A 119 -16.20 2.27 15.74
C GLY A 119 -17.25 1.15 15.77
N SER A 120 -18.02 1.12 16.86
CA SER A 120 -18.94 0.01 17.18
C SER A 120 -20.06 -0.19 16.16
N CYS A 121 -20.40 0.83 15.37
CA CYS A 121 -21.44 0.71 14.34
C CYS A 121 -21.07 -0.27 13.21
N ALA A 122 -19.81 -0.71 13.14
CA ALA A 122 -19.39 -1.80 12.25
C ALA A 122 -20.19 -3.10 12.45
N TRP A 123 -20.73 -3.31 13.65
CA TRP A 123 -21.43 -4.53 14.04
C TRP A 123 -22.96 -4.40 13.99
N ASP A 124 -23.48 -3.23 13.60
CA ASP A 124 -24.91 -3.02 13.41
C ASP A 124 -25.41 -3.77 12.16
N GLU A 125 -26.71 -4.02 12.08
CA GLU A 125 -27.31 -4.64 10.89
C GLU A 125 -27.09 -3.73 9.66
N GLY A 126 -26.37 -4.25 8.66
CA GLY A 126 -25.94 -3.49 7.48
C GLY A 126 -24.61 -2.74 7.64
N GLY A 127 -24.07 -2.64 8.86
CA GLY A 127 -22.84 -1.92 9.18
C GLY A 127 -22.92 -0.41 8.93
N CYS A 128 -21.86 0.30 9.27
CA CYS A 128 -21.68 1.70 8.91
C CYS A 128 -20.55 1.86 7.88
N PRO A 129 -20.65 2.86 6.98
CA PRO A 129 -19.58 3.17 6.03
C PRO A 129 -18.42 3.91 6.71
N ILE A 130 -17.22 3.84 6.12
CA ILE A 130 -16.09 4.68 6.52
C ILE A 130 -16.32 6.11 6.02
N THR A 131 -16.50 7.04 6.96
CA THR A 131 -16.75 8.44 6.64
C THR A 131 -15.45 9.19 6.34
N LYS A 132 -15.57 10.37 5.72
CA LYS A 132 -14.45 11.33 5.60
C LYS A 132 -13.76 11.58 6.96
N GLN A 133 -14.53 11.73 8.04
CA GLN A 133 -13.94 11.98 9.36
C GLN A 133 -13.17 10.77 9.88
N ASN A 134 -13.65 9.55 9.66
CA ASN A 134 -12.93 8.34 10.05
C ASN A 134 -11.56 8.24 9.34
N PHE A 135 -11.47 8.62 8.06
CA PHE A 135 -10.18 8.69 7.36
C PHE A 135 -9.24 9.74 7.94
N ILE A 136 -9.77 10.93 8.26
CA ILE A 136 -8.98 12.00 8.90
C ILE A 136 -8.45 11.50 10.25
N ASP A 137 -9.31 10.91 11.08
CA ASP A 137 -8.94 10.40 12.40
C ASP A 137 -7.91 9.27 12.31
N LEU A 138 -8.08 8.35 11.35
CA LEU A 138 -7.11 7.29 11.07
C LEU A 138 -5.73 7.89 10.76
N ILE A 139 -5.64 8.80 9.79
CA ILE A 139 -4.38 9.41 9.38
C ILE A 139 -3.74 10.19 10.52
N TYR A 140 -4.49 11.07 11.20
CA TYR A 140 -3.95 11.92 12.25
C TYR A 140 -3.53 11.11 13.48
N SER A 141 -4.27 10.05 13.81
CA SER A 141 -3.90 9.17 14.92
C SER A 141 -2.63 8.39 14.63
N THR A 142 -2.45 7.86 13.41
CA THR A 142 -1.20 7.16 13.03
C THR A 142 -0.02 8.13 12.95
N ILE A 143 -0.20 9.35 12.41
CA ILE A 143 0.86 10.39 12.43
C ILE A 143 1.30 10.70 13.87
N SER A 144 0.33 10.85 14.78
CA SER A 144 0.63 11.14 16.18
C SER A 144 1.36 10.00 16.89
N GLN A 145 1.22 8.75 16.43
CA GLN A 145 1.96 7.61 16.99
C GLN A 145 3.42 7.60 16.55
N GLU A 146 3.69 8.09 15.33
CA GLU A 146 5.05 8.17 14.75
C GLU A 146 5.76 9.50 15.05
N ASP A 147 5.15 10.39 15.85
CA ASP A 147 5.60 11.78 16.03
C ASP A 147 5.89 12.49 14.69
N GLY A 148 5.09 12.16 13.67
CA GLY A 148 5.30 12.60 12.30
C GLY A 148 4.79 14.02 12.02
N PRO A 149 5.24 14.65 10.91
CA PRO A 149 4.63 15.88 10.41
C PRO A 149 3.19 15.64 9.95
N TYR A 150 2.34 16.66 10.09
CA TYR A 150 0.95 16.64 9.64
C TYR A 150 0.81 17.11 8.18
N PRO A 151 -0.32 16.82 7.51
CA PRO A 151 -0.65 17.44 6.23
C PRO A 151 -0.63 18.97 6.32
N LYS A 152 -0.18 19.65 5.27
CA LYS A 152 -0.10 21.13 5.20
C LYS A 152 -1.42 21.83 5.54
N SER A 153 -2.55 21.19 5.23
CA SER A 153 -3.87 21.61 5.68
C SER A 153 -4.86 20.45 5.58
N ALA A 154 -5.98 20.56 6.31
CA ALA A 154 -7.11 19.63 6.15
C ALA A 154 -7.67 19.64 4.73
N THR A 155 -7.71 20.80 4.07
CA THR A 155 -8.15 20.93 2.67
C THR A 155 -7.28 20.11 1.73
N ILE A 156 -5.94 20.17 1.87
CA ILE A 156 -5.04 19.36 1.05
C ILE A 156 -5.27 17.88 1.29
N LEU A 157 -5.41 17.45 2.55
CA LEU A 157 -5.68 16.05 2.85
C LEU A 157 -6.99 15.59 2.16
N ILE A 158 -8.06 16.34 2.35
CA ILE A 158 -9.37 15.99 1.78
C ILE A 158 -9.31 15.99 0.25
N ASP A 159 -8.78 17.05 -0.36
CA ASP A 159 -8.88 17.25 -1.80
C ASP A 159 -7.95 16.35 -2.60
N ARG A 160 -6.75 16.08 -2.07
CA ARG A 160 -5.72 15.33 -2.80
C ARG A 160 -5.67 13.87 -2.42
N TYR A 161 -6.07 13.48 -1.22
CA TYR A 161 -5.96 12.11 -0.75
C TYR A 161 -7.31 11.45 -0.61
N LEU A 162 -8.29 12.10 0.04
CA LEU A 162 -9.58 11.45 0.31
C LEU A 162 -10.52 11.50 -0.90
N LYS A 163 -10.73 12.66 -1.54
CA LYS A 163 -11.62 12.79 -2.70
C LYS A 163 -11.34 11.77 -3.81
N PRO A 164 -10.09 11.44 -4.18
CA PRO A 164 -9.82 10.38 -5.14
C PRO A 164 -10.35 9.00 -4.74
N ILE A 165 -10.28 8.66 -3.45
CA ILE A 165 -10.79 7.38 -2.93
C ILE A 165 -12.31 7.33 -3.11
N PHE A 166 -12.99 8.38 -2.64
CA PHE A 166 -14.44 8.52 -2.78
C PHE A 166 -14.89 8.52 -4.24
N SER A 167 -14.16 9.22 -5.11
CA SER A 167 -14.43 9.24 -6.55
C SER A 167 -14.23 7.87 -7.20
N TRP A 168 -13.22 7.11 -6.77
CA TRP A 168 -12.95 5.78 -7.32
C TRP A 168 -14.01 4.77 -6.84
N THR A 169 -14.40 4.84 -5.56
CA THR A 169 -15.41 3.93 -4.98
C THR A 169 -16.83 4.29 -5.40
N GLY A 170 -17.07 5.50 -5.91
CA GLY A 170 -18.37 5.96 -6.38
C GLY A 170 -19.29 6.46 -5.28
N PHE A 171 -18.73 7.00 -4.18
CA PHE A 171 -19.48 7.53 -3.04
C PHE A 171 -19.16 9.00 -2.78
N ASP A 172 -20.11 9.70 -2.17
CA ASP A 172 -19.91 11.08 -1.74
C ASP A 172 -19.24 11.13 -0.35
N LEU A 173 -18.47 12.21 -0.12
CA LEU A 173 -17.74 12.44 1.14
C LEU A 173 -18.63 12.43 2.39
N GLU A 174 -19.91 12.76 2.23
CA GLU A 174 -20.89 12.87 3.32
C GLU A 174 -21.59 11.52 3.60
N ASP A 175 -21.64 10.62 2.63
CA ASP A 175 -22.30 9.31 2.77
C ASP A 175 -21.33 8.23 3.29
N GLY A 176 -20.04 8.37 3.02
CA GLY A 176 -19.02 7.39 3.39
C GLY A 176 -18.94 6.21 2.41
N ILE A 177 -17.93 5.36 2.61
CA ILE A 177 -17.66 4.20 1.75
C ILE A 177 -18.00 2.91 2.51
N PRO A 178 -18.89 2.04 2.00
CA PRO A 178 -19.15 0.75 2.61
C PRO A 178 -17.92 -0.17 2.61
N TYR A 179 -17.87 -1.13 3.54
CA TYR A 179 -16.75 -2.07 3.69
C TYR A 179 -16.30 -2.71 2.37
N LEU A 180 -17.24 -3.28 1.59
CA LEU A 180 -16.88 -3.99 0.34
C LEU A 180 -16.20 -3.06 -0.66
N ASN A 181 -16.70 -1.82 -0.82
CA ASN A 181 -16.13 -0.85 -1.75
C ASN A 181 -14.78 -0.33 -1.28
N PHE A 182 -14.60 -0.14 0.03
CA PHE A 182 -13.29 0.24 0.58
C PHE A 182 -12.28 -0.91 0.48
N ASN A 183 -12.72 -2.15 0.74
CA ASN A 183 -11.91 -3.34 0.53
C ASN A 183 -11.48 -3.44 -0.95
N ASP A 184 -12.40 -3.26 -1.90
CA ASP A 184 -12.07 -3.26 -3.32
C ASP A 184 -11.06 -2.16 -3.68
N TYR A 185 -11.20 -0.97 -3.10
CA TYR A 185 -10.20 0.09 -3.27
C TYR A 185 -8.80 -0.38 -2.86
N LEU A 186 -8.66 -1.03 -1.69
CA LEU A 186 -7.37 -1.53 -1.19
C LEU A 186 -6.70 -2.57 -2.10
N HIS A 187 -7.46 -3.22 -2.98
CA HIS A 187 -6.98 -4.31 -3.84
C HIS A 187 -6.78 -3.88 -5.30
N TYR A 188 -7.54 -2.88 -5.76
CA TYR A 188 -7.66 -2.58 -7.20
C TYR A 188 -7.50 -1.10 -7.55
N ALA A 189 -7.41 -0.20 -6.57
CA ALA A 189 -7.24 1.21 -6.88
C ALA A 189 -5.92 1.44 -7.63
N PRO A 190 -5.93 2.28 -8.68
CA PRO A 190 -4.74 2.56 -9.45
C PRO A 190 -3.78 3.46 -8.67
N TYR A 191 -2.66 3.79 -9.29
CA TYR A 191 -1.81 4.87 -8.83
C TYR A 191 -2.61 6.18 -8.80
N ILE A 192 -2.56 6.89 -7.67
CA ILE A 192 -3.21 8.18 -7.50
C ILE A 192 -2.15 9.26 -7.34
N ASN A 193 -2.20 10.25 -8.21
CA ASN A 193 -1.33 11.40 -8.10
C ASN A 193 -1.84 12.36 -7.01
N HIS A 194 -1.21 12.30 -5.83
CA HIS A 194 -1.52 13.16 -4.69
C HIS A 194 -0.84 14.55 -4.71
N CYS A 195 -0.20 14.89 -5.82
CA CYS A 195 0.68 16.05 -5.88
C CYS A 195 -0.07 17.36 -6.04
N ASP A 196 0.52 18.42 -5.48
CA ASP A 196 -0.01 19.76 -5.65
C ASP A 196 0.41 20.31 -7.01
N THR A 197 -0.55 20.70 -7.85
CA THR A 197 -0.29 21.31 -9.16
C THR A 197 0.48 22.63 -9.06
N ALA A 198 0.55 23.25 -7.86
CA ALA A 198 1.33 24.47 -7.61
C ALA A 198 2.83 24.21 -7.32
N ILE A 199 3.19 22.99 -6.91
CA ILE A 199 4.56 22.57 -6.59
C ILE A 199 4.65 21.13 -7.10
N GLN A 200 5.06 20.97 -8.37
CA GLN A 200 5.12 19.65 -9.03
C GLN A 200 5.76 18.60 -8.13
N CYS A 201 5.14 17.42 -8.04
CA CYS A 201 5.92 16.20 -7.80
C CYS A 201 6.64 15.90 -9.09
N ASP A 202 7.82 16.49 -9.27
CA ASP A 202 8.63 16.15 -10.41
C ASP A 202 9.14 14.72 -10.27
N THR A 203 8.92 14.01 -11.38
CA THR A 203 9.36 12.66 -11.73
C THR A 203 10.83 12.40 -11.44
#